data_AF-A0A7S3CJ82-F1
#
_entry.id   AF-A0A7S3CJ82-F1
#
_cell.length_a   1.000
_cell.length_b   1.000
_cell.length_c   1.000
_cell.angle_alpha   90.00
_cell.angle_beta   90.00
_cell.angle_gamma   90.00
#
_symmetry.space_group_name_H-M   'P 1'
#
loop_
_entity.id
_entity.type
_entity.pdbx_description
1 polymer ?
#
loop_
_entity_poly.entity_id
_entity_poly.type
_entity_poly.pdbx_seq_one_letter_code
_entity_poly.pdbx_strand_id
1 'polypeptide(L)'
;MMVDKYNVKSKSYFYGGHSLGGSSIASWAHSAAKSEADMKGVFVLGSYASKAIHDPVANYGVPFMTVGGELDGWMARITRIALSYDQMRSHDYGSSGLSNYTFPVVLIPGLNHASFLSGIPPSKVQETDLRAEISIEEAIDQISDCVSAFLTIVASDLTSVEYEKSAHTLDHYINEVTAPLLDPIVKAFRLEGASFFSGFEGQSPVVTEAQEFVARNADKQ
;
A
#
# COMPACT_ATOMS: atom_id res chain seq x y z
N MET A 1 0.25 -29.76 -5.34
CA MET A 1 0.97 -30.31 -4.17
C MET A 1 2.44 -29.94 -4.35
N MET A 2 2.90 -28.83 -3.77
CA MET A 2 4.34 -28.49 -3.80
C MET A 2 5.09 -29.53 -2.97
N VAL A 3 6.11 -30.13 -3.57
CA VAL A 3 6.95 -31.13 -2.90
C VAL A 3 7.91 -30.39 -1.99
N ASP A 4 7.89 -30.74 -0.70
CA ASP A 4 8.71 -30.20 0.38
C ASP A 4 10.21 -30.47 0.14
N LYS A 5 10.84 -29.66 -0.71
CA LYS A 5 12.28 -29.78 -1.01
C LYS A 5 13.16 -29.46 0.21
N TYR A 6 12.61 -28.79 1.23
CA TYR A 6 13.35 -28.25 2.38
C TYR A 6 12.87 -28.76 3.74
N ASN A 7 11.92 -29.71 3.78
CA ASN A 7 11.39 -30.31 5.02
C ASN A 7 10.89 -29.27 6.05
N VAL A 8 10.32 -28.14 5.58
CA VAL A 8 9.72 -27.11 6.43
C VAL A 8 8.22 -27.36 6.48
N LYS A 9 7.76 -28.13 7.46
CA LYS A 9 6.33 -28.34 7.71
C LYS A 9 5.74 -27.17 8.48
N SER A 10 5.43 -26.07 7.80
CA SER A 10 4.62 -25.00 8.38
C SER A 10 3.13 -25.27 8.18
N LYS A 11 2.31 -24.91 9.18
CA LYS A 11 0.83 -24.95 9.09
C LYS A 11 0.25 -23.67 8.48
N SER A 12 1.09 -22.68 8.20
CA SER A 12 0.65 -21.35 7.78
C SER A 12 1.76 -20.59 7.07
N TYR A 13 1.40 -19.81 6.07
CA TYR A 13 2.35 -19.12 5.19
C TYR A 13 1.98 -17.67 5.00
N PHE A 14 3.01 -16.84 4.94
CA PHE A 14 2.95 -15.48 4.43
C PHE A 14 3.62 -15.43 3.07
N TYR A 15 3.09 -14.60 2.17
CA TYR A 15 3.64 -14.46 0.83
C TYR A 15 4.09 -13.03 0.60
N GLY A 16 5.34 -12.89 0.15
CA GLY A 16 5.98 -11.62 -0.10
C GLY A 16 6.42 -11.48 -1.54
N GLY A 17 6.40 -10.28 -2.09
CA GLY A 17 6.95 -10.03 -3.42
C GLY A 17 7.36 -8.58 -3.63
N HIS A 18 8.42 -8.39 -4.40
CA HIS A 18 8.91 -7.07 -4.80
C HIS A 18 8.58 -6.79 -6.28
N SER A 19 8.21 -5.55 -6.61
CA SER A 19 8.02 -5.08 -7.99
C SER A 19 7.04 -5.96 -8.77
N LEU A 20 7.42 -6.45 -9.96
CA LEU A 20 6.60 -7.39 -10.74
C LEU A 20 6.25 -8.66 -9.95
N GLY A 21 7.17 -9.17 -9.12
CA GLY A 21 6.91 -10.30 -8.23
C GLY A 21 5.86 -9.96 -7.18
N GLY A 22 5.86 -8.72 -6.67
CA GLY A 22 4.81 -8.17 -5.81
C GLY A 22 3.45 -8.13 -6.50
N SER A 23 3.40 -7.68 -7.75
CA SER A 23 2.15 -7.64 -8.53
C SER A 23 1.63 -9.04 -8.86
N SER A 24 2.54 -9.98 -9.18
CA SER A 24 2.21 -11.38 -9.44
C SER A 24 1.69 -12.08 -8.19
N ILE A 25 2.38 -11.95 -7.05
CA ILE A 25 1.92 -12.56 -5.80
C ILE A 25 0.61 -11.95 -5.34
N ALA A 26 0.41 -10.64 -5.52
CA ALA A 26 -0.85 -9.99 -5.17
C ALA A 26 -2.04 -10.56 -5.94
N SER A 27 -1.87 -10.73 -7.25
CA SER A 27 -2.93 -11.24 -8.12
C SER A 27 -3.20 -12.72 -7.87
N TRP A 28 -2.15 -13.53 -7.74
CA TRP A 28 -2.28 -14.96 -7.45
C TRP A 28 -2.92 -15.18 -6.08
N ALA A 29 -2.42 -14.51 -5.03
CA ALA A 29 -2.89 -14.72 -3.67
C ALA A 29 -4.36 -14.32 -3.51
N HIS A 30 -4.80 -13.22 -4.13
CA HIS A 30 -6.22 -12.86 -4.15
C HIS A 30 -7.10 -13.98 -4.77
N SER A 31 -6.66 -14.58 -5.88
CA SER A 31 -7.39 -15.69 -6.51
C SER A 31 -7.39 -16.96 -5.66
N ALA A 32 -6.31 -17.19 -4.90
CA ALA A 32 -6.08 -18.38 -4.10
C ALA A 32 -6.62 -18.28 -2.66
N ALA A 33 -6.87 -17.07 -2.15
CA ALA A 33 -7.27 -16.80 -0.76
C ALA A 33 -8.50 -17.59 -0.31
N LYS A 34 -9.40 -17.94 -1.24
CA LYS A 34 -10.60 -18.74 -0.96
C LYS A 34 -10.33 -20.24 -0.84
N SER A 35 -9.23 -20.74 -1.40
CA SER A 35 -8.89 -22.17 -1.46
C SER A 35 -7.66 -22.56 -0.65
N GLU A 36 -6.78 -21.61 -0.34
CA GLU A 36 -5.54 -21.82 0.42
C GLU A 36 -5.75 -21.45 1.90
N ALA A 37 -6.33 -22.37 2.67
CA ALA A 37 -6.66 -22.17 4.08
C ALA A 37 -5.44 -21.83 4.97
N ASP A 38 -4.23 -22.16 4.50
CA ASP A 38 -2.98 -21.94 5.22
C ASP A 38 -2.37 -20.55 4.94
N MET A 39 -2.96 -19.72 4.08
CA MET A 39 -2.49 -18.35 3.82
C MET A 39 -2.91 -17.41 4.95
N LYS A 40 -1.93 -16.78 5.61
CA LYS A 40 -2.18 -15.83 6.71
C LYS A 40 -2.15 -14.38 6.30
N GLY A 41 -1.35 -14.04 5.31
CA GLY A 41 -1.27 -12.67 4.82
C GLY A 41 -0.29 -12.54 3.67
N VAL A 42 -0.35 -11.37 3.03
CA VAL A 42 0.50 -11.01 1.91
C VAL A 42 1.13 -9.66 2.17
N PHE A 43 2.36 -9.46 1.72
CA PHE A 43 2.98 -8.15 1.72
C PHE A 43 3.68 -7.90 0.38
N VAL A 44 3.63 -6.67 -0.10
CA VAL A 44 4.26 -6.28 -1.36
C VAL A 44 5.16 -5.07 -1.16
N LEU A 45 6.34 -5.12 -1.77
CA LEU A 45 7.39 -4.11 -1.69
C LEU A 45 7.53 -3.45 -3.07
N GLY A 46 7.49 -2.12 -3.15
CA GLY A 46 7.54 -1.42 -4.44
C GLY A 46 6.48 -1.93 -5.42
N SER A 47 5.28 -2.23 -4.92
CA SER A 47 4.14 -2.76 -5.67
C SER A 47 2.85 -2.52 -4.88
N TYR A 48 1.69 -2.81 -5.45
CA TYR A 48 0.37 -2.57 -4.85
C TYR A 48 -0.64 -3.62 -5.33
N ALA A 49 -1.81 -3.71 -4.69
CA ALA A 49 -2.89 -4.58 -5.13
C ALA A 49 -3.42 -4.16 -6.52
N SER A 50 -3.73 -5.14 -7.37
CA SER A 50 -4.22 -4.87 -8.73
C SER A 50 -5.52 -4.06 -8.71
N LYS A 51 -5.65 -3.09 -9.63
CA LYS A 51 -6.91 -2.34 -9.84
C LYS A 51 -8.08 -3.24 -10.28
N ALA A 52 -7.81 -4.46 -10.73
CA ALA A 52 -8.85 -5.44 -11.01
C ALA A 52 -9.59 -5.90 -9.73
N ILE A 53 -8.98 -5.72 -8.57
CA ILE A 53 -9.58 -5.97 -7.26
C ILE A 53 -10.28 -4.68 -6.84
N HIS A 54 -11.60 -4.63 -6.99
CA HIS A 54 -12.40 -3.52 -6.50
C HIS A 54 -12.39 -3.52 -4.98
N ASP A 55 -12.20 -2.36 -4.34
CA ASP A 55 -12.05 -2.22 -2.88
C ASP A 55 -11.21 -3.35 -2.24
N PRO A 56 -9.88 -3.33 -2.45
CA PRO A 56 -9.00 -4.38 -1.94
C PRO A 56 -9.13 -4.60 -0.42
N VAL A 57 -9.42 -3.54 0.36
CA VAL A 57 -9.56 -3.63 1.81
C VAL A 57 -10.67 -4.63 2.18
N ALA A 58 -11.81 -4.59 1.49
CA ALA A 58 -12.91 -5.51 1.71
C ALA A 58 -12.72 -6.86 0.98
N ASN A 59 -12.13 -6.84 -0.21
CA ASN A 59 -12.28 -7.94 -1.17
C ASN A 59 -11.03 -8.80 -1.37
N TYR A 60 -9.86 -8.41 -0.84
CA TYR A 60 -8.63 -9.15 -1.13
C TYR A 60 -8.66 -10.59 -0.60
N GLY A 61 -9.25 -10.81 0.58
CA GLY A 61 -9.53 -12.13 1.16
C GLY A 61 -8.59 -12.56 2.30
N VAL A 62 -7.44 -11.91 2.45
CA VAL A 62 -6.50 -12.07 3.57
C VAL A 62 -5.86 -10.72 3.90
N PRO A 63 -5.26 -10.52 5.10
CA PRO A 63 -4.47 -9.33 5.39
C PRO A 63 -3.42 -9.05 4.31
N PHE A 64 -3.26 -7.78 3.93
CA PHE A 64 -2.39 -7.37 2.83
C PHE A 64 -1.66 -6.06 3.16
N MET A 65 -0.34 -6.08 3.13
CA MET A 65 0.49 -4.89 3.34
C MET A 65 1.07 -4.37 2.03
N THR A 66 1.06 -3.05 1.87
CA THR A 66 1.80 -2.33 0.82
C THR A 66 2.93 -1.51 1.44
N VAL A 67 4.16 -1.69 0.96
CA VAL A 67 5.32 -0.84 1.29
C VAL A 67 5.79 -0.17 0.00
N GLY A 68 5.68 1.15 -0.06
CA GLY A 68 6.16 1.97 -1.18
C GLY A 68 7.40 2.79 -0.83
N GLY A 69 8.16 3.20 -1.85
CA GLY A 69 9.21 4.21 -1.72
C GLY A 69 8.73 5.58 -2.24
N GLU A 70 9.10 6.66 -1.57
CA GLU A 70 8.81 8.03 -2.02
C GLU A 70 9.41 8.31 -3.41
N LEU A 71 10.62 7.80 -3.64
CA LEU A 71 11.48 8.08 -4.79
C LEU A 71 11.47 6.93 -5.82
N ASP A 72 10.45 6.06 -5.78
CA ASP A 72 10.26 4.88 -6.66
C ASP A 72 10.11 5.23 -8.16
N GLY A 73 10.00 6.52 -8.49
CA GLY A 73 10.04 7.02 -9.86
C GLY A 73 8.83 6.54 -10.67
N TRP A 74 9.08 5.78 -11.75
CA TRP A 74 8.01 5.27 -12.64
C TRP A 74 7.38 3.94 -12.21
N MET A 75 8.03 3.13 -11.36
CA MET A 75 7.64 1.72 -11.18
C MET A 75 6.37 1.58 -10.33
N ALA A 76 6.47 1.69 -9.01
CA ALA A 76 5.35 1.77 -8.07
C ALA A 76 5.22 3.19 -7.51
N ARG A 77 5.05 4.15 -8.44
CA ARG A 77 5.05 5.60 -8.17
C ARG A 77 4.20 5.97 -6.96
N ILE A 78 4.65 7.00 -6.28
CA ILE A 78 3.97 7.57 -5.11
C ILE A 78 2.46 7.82 -5.30
N THR A 79 2.01 8.17 -6.51
CA THR A 79 0.57 8.37 -6.81
C THR A 79 -0.23 7.07 -6.83
N ARG A 80 0.38 5.93 -7.15
CA ARG A 80 -0.25 4.60 -7.03
C ARG A 80 -0.33 4.16 -5.57
N ILE A 81 0.72 4.45 -4.79
CA ILE A 81 0.71 4.20 -3.35
C ILE A 81 -0.32 5.09 -2.66
N ALA A 82 -0.45 6.36 -3.07
CA ALA A 82 -1.48 7.29 -2.60
C ALA A 82 -2.90 6.76 -2.83
N LEU A 83 -3.15 6.09 -3.96
CA LEU A 83 -4.43 5.45 -4.21
C LEU A 83 -4.69 4.29 -3.23
N SER A 84 -3.71 3.39 -3.03
CA SER A 84 -3.85 2.31 -2.05
C SER A 84 -4.05 2.84 -0.63
N TYR A 85 -3.34 3.91 -0.28
CA TYR A 85 -3.47 4.59 1.01
C TYR A 85 -4.86 5.24 1.17
N ASP A 86 -5.40 5.88 0.14
CA ASP A 86 -6.77 6.41 0.16
C ASP A 86 -7.81 5.31 0.36
N GLN A 87 -7.64 4.16 -0.30
CA GLN A 87 -8.52 2.99 -0.12
C GLN A 87 -8.47 2.49 1.31
N MET A 88 -7.26 2.37 1.90
CA MET A 88 -7.09 2.04 3.31
C MET A 88 -7.83 3.05 4.20
N ARG A 89 -7.57 4.35 4.05
CA ARG A 89 -8.09 5.39 4.96
C ARG A 89 -9.59 5.63 4.85
N SER A 90 -10.19 5.32 3.70
CA SER A 90 -11.61 5.56 3.43
C SER A 90 -12.50 4.39 3.80
N HIS A 91 -11.92 3.25 4.18
CA HIS A 91 -12.69 2.07 4.56
C HIS A 91 -13.26 2.20 5.99
N ASP A 92 -14.51 1.81 6.18
CA ASP A 92 -15.12 1.72 7.51
C ASP A 92 -14.75 0.37 8.16
N TYR A 93 -13.68 0.40 8.95
CA TYR A 93 -13.18 -0.76 9.70
C TYR A 93 -14.14 -1.19 10.82
N GLY A 94 -14.91 -0.27 11.40
CA GLY A 94 -15.78 -0.54 12.55
C GLY A 94 -16.99 -1.41 12.20
N SER A 95 -17.59 -1.22 11.02
CA SER A 95 -18.72 -2.03 10.55
C SER A 95 -18.30 -3.32 9.84
N SER A 96 -17.06 -3.39 9.32
CA SER A 96 -16.51 -4.55 8.60
C SER A 96 -15.82 -5.57 9.51
N GLY A 97 -15.55 -5.24 10.78
CA GLY A 97 -14.79 -6.08 11.70
C GLY A 97 -13.30 -6.18 11.34
N LEU A 98 -12.83 -5.32 10.44
CA LEU A 98 -11.45 -5.20 10.02
C LEU A 98 -10.73 -4.16 10.90
N SER A 99 -9.40 -4.12 10.84
CA SER A 99 -8.59 -3.05 11.45
C SER A 99 -7.73 -2.36 10.39
N ASN A 100 -7.26 -1.14 10.66
CA ASN A 100 -6.29 -0.44 9.81
C ASN A 100 -5.03 -1.29 9.55
N TYR A 101 -4.74 -2.25 10.43
CA TYR A 101 -3.61 -3.18 10.31
C TYR A 101 -3.90 -4.41 9.44
N THR A 102 -5.14 -4.57 8.97
CA THR A 102 -5.49 -5.61 8.00
C THR A 102 -5.03 -5.24 6.60
N PHE A 103 -5.02 -3.95 6.26
CA PHE A 103 -4.63 -3.45 4.94
C PHE A 103 -3.64 -2.27 4.99
N PRO A 104 -2.54 -2.37 5.76
CA PRO A 104 -1.68 -1.22 6.00
C PRO A 104 -0.93 -0.82 4.72
N VAL A 105 -0.91 0.47 4.46
CA VAL A 105 -0.13 1.10 3.39
C VAL A 105 0.87 2.04 4.03
N VAL A 106 2.14 1.76 3.82
CA VAL A 106 3.25 2.57 4.30
C VAL A 106 4.08 3.07 3.12
N LEU A 107 4.59 4.29 3.24
CA LEU A 107 5.53 4.91 2.32
C LEU A 107 6.80 5.27 3.11
N ILE A 108 7.95 4.82 2.63
CA ILE A 108 9.25 5.12 3.26
C ILE A 108 9.87 6.34 2.56
N PRO A 109 10.16 7.45 3.29
CA PRO A 109 10.78 8.65 2.73
C PRO A 109 12.22 8.38 2.27
N GLY A 110 12.64 9.06 1.19
CA GLY A 110 13.99 8.91 0.64
C GLY A 110 14.31 7.55 0.00
N LEU A 111 13.39 6.57 0.09
CA LEU A 111 13.53 5.23 -0.47
C LEU A 111 13.13 5.21 -1.94
N ASN A 112 13.93 4.57 -2.78
CA ASN A 112 13.66 4.39 -4.22
C ASN A 112 13.36 2.92 -4.57
N HIS A 113 12.96 2.64 -5.80
CA HIS A 113 12.57 1.29 -6.21
C HIS A 113 13.72 0.28 -6.07
N ALA A 114 14.94 0.70 -6.39
CA ALA A 114 16.15 -0.11 -6.25
C ALA A 114 16.56 -0.35 -4.79
N SER A 115 15.97 0.33 -3.81
CA SER A 115 16.28 0.10 -2.39
C SER A 115 15.69 -1.22 -1.87
N PHE A 116 14.71 -1.79 -2.58
CA PHE A 116 14.12 -3.09 -2.24
C PHE A 116 14.90 -4.30 -2.79
N LEU A 117 15.93 -4.08 -3.62
CA LEU A 117 16.67 -5.14 -4.27
C LEU A 117 18.13 -5.17 -3.82
N SER A 118 18.74 -6.34 -3.98
CA SER A 118 20.20 -6.49 -3.90
C SER A 118 20.79 -6.61 -5.29
N GLY A 119 22.05 -6.17 -5.44
CA GLY A 119 22.77 -6.25 -6.71
C GLY A 119 22.42 -5.12 -7.68
N ILE A 120 22.68 -5.37 -8.97
CA ILE A 120 22.50 -4.36 -10.02
C ILE A 120 21.03 -4.35 -10.45
N PRO A 121 20.31 -3.20 -10.34
CA PRO A 121 18.93 -3.10 -10.81
C PRO A 121 18.83 -3.39 -12.32
N PRO A 122 17.70 -3.91 -12.82
CA PRO A 122 17.44 -3.97 -14.26
C PRO A 122 17.55 -2.59 -14.92
N SER A 123 17.94 -2.52 -16.20
CA SER A 123 18.19 -1.25 -16.91
C SER A 123 17.03 -0.26 -16.80
N LYS A 124 15.80 -0.74 -16.93
CA LYS A 124 14.61 0.11 -16.83
C LYS A 124 14.46 0.75 -15.45
N VAL A 125 14.83 0.04 -14.38
CA VAL A 125 14.85 0.59 -13.02
C VAL A 125 15.92 1.68 -12.95
N GLN A 126 17.15 1.40 -13.39
CA GLN A 126 18.24 2.39 -13.38
C GLN A 126 17.90 3.69 -14.14
N GLU A 127 17.12 3.59 -15.23
CA GLU A 127 16.72 4.75 -16.05
C GLU A 127 15.65 5.64 -15.40
N THR A 128 14.74 5.06 -14.61
CA THR A 128 13.52 5.75 -14.17
C THR A 128 13.42 5.99 -12.69
N ASP A 129 14.24 5.27 -11.91
CA ASP A 129 14.26 5.40 -10.46
C ASP A 129 14.87 6.74 -10.08
N LEU A 130 14.29 7.41 -9.09
CA LEU A 130 14.92 8.62 -8.57
C LEU A 130 16.04 8.20 -7.61
N ARG A 131 16.99 9.10 -7.38
CA ARG A 131 18.14 8.79 -6.51
C ARG A 131 17.65 8.68 -5.07
N ALA A 132 17.86 7.52 -4.44
CA ALA A 132 17.61 7.36 -3.01
C ALA A 132 18.40 8.38 -2.17
N GLU A 133 17.77 8.84 -1.09
CA GLU A 133 18.34 9.77 -0.13
C GLU A 133 18.80 9.09 1.16
N ILE A 134 18.30 7.88 1.42
CA ILE A 134 18.73 7.02 2.53
C ILE A 134 19.72 5.96 2.05
N SER A 135 20.50 5.40 2.98
CA SER A 135 21.39 4.28 2.66
C SER A 135 20.60 2.98 2.47
N ILE A 136 21.22 1.97 1.86
CA ILE A 136 20.58 0.67 1.69
C ILE A 136 20.36 -0.03 3.04
N GLU A 137 21.26 0.18 3.99
CA GLU A 137 21.13 -0.34 5.35
C GLU A 137 19.92 0.27 6.06
N GLU A 138 19.79 1.60 5.99
CA GLU A 138 18.64 2.32 6.55
C GLU A 138 17.33 1.90 5.86
N ALA A 139 17.33 1.71 4.54
CA ALA A 139 16.18 1.21 3.80
C ALA A 139 15.78 -0.20 4.28
N ILE A 140 16.74 -1.12 4.42
CA ILE A 140 16.50 -2.48 4.90
C ILE A 140 15.91 -2.47 6.31
N ASP A 141 16.45 -1.65 7.20
CA ASP A 141 15.97 -1.54 8.58
C ASP A 141 14.50 -1.07 8.61
N GLN A 142 14.18 0.02 7.90
CA GLN A 142 12.81 0.55 7.87
C GLN A 142 11.81 -0.41 7.20
N ILE A 143 12.19 -1.06 6.10
CA ILE A 143 11.38 -2.10 5.46
C ILE A 143 11.14 -3.26 6.43
N SER A 144 12.18 -3.69 7.14
CA SER A 144 12.11 -4.83 8.06
C SER A 144 11.23 -4.53 9.26
N ASP A 145 11.30 -3.31 9.81
CA ASP A 145 10.41 -2.86 10.90
C ASP A 145 8.94 -2.92 10.49
N CYS A 146 8.62 -2.36 9.32
CA CYS A 146 7.27 -2.39 8.76
C CYS A 146 6.76 -3.83 8.55
N VAL A 147 7.53 -4.65 7.83
CA VAL A 147 7.12 -6.02 7.50
C VAL A 147 7.02 -6.88 8.76
N SER A 148 7.99 -6.80 9.68
CA SER A 148 7.97 -7.59 10.91
C SER A 148 6.81 -7.21 11.83
N ALA A 149 6.48 -5.91 11.92
CA ALA A 149 5.32 -5.44 12.67
C ALA A 149 4.01 -5.99 12.08
N PHE A 150 3.84 -5.93 10.75
CA PHE A 150 2.67 -6.51 10.08
C PHE A 150 2.56 -8.02 10.32
N LEU A 151 3.65 -8.78 10.11
CA LEU A 151 3.67 -10.22 10.33
C LEU A 151 3.32 -10.56 11.79
N THR A 152 3.84 -9.80 12.75
CA THR A 152 3.57 -9.99 14.17
C THR A 152 2.10 -9.72 14.49
N ILE A 153 1.53 -8.62 13.98
CA ILE A 153 0.10 -8.30 14.17
C ILE A 153 -0.80 -9.41 13.64
N VAL A 154 -0.50 -9.94 12.45
CA VAL A 154 -1.32 -10.98 11.82
C VAL A 154 -1.16 -12.34 12.52
N ALA A 155 0.00 -12.61 13.11
CA ALA A 155 0.31 -13.89 13.75
C ALA A 155 -0.02 -13.94 15.25
N SER A 156 -0.18 -12.79 15.92
CA SER A 156 -0.27 -12.70 17.38
C SER A 156 -1.69 -12.49 17.88
N ASP A 157 -1.93 -12.83 19.15
CA ASP A 157 -3.16 -12.47 19.85
C ASP A 157 -3.20 -10.94 20.08
N LEU A 158 -4.38 -10.34 19.89
CA LEU A 158 -4.61 -8.88 19.97
C LEU A 158 -4.22 -8.24 21.32
N THR A 159 -4.07 -9.05 22.36
CA THR A 159 -3.73 -8.60 23.73
C THR A 159 -2.28 -8.86 24.11
N SER A 160 -1.46 -9.35 23.17
CA SER A 160 -0.03 -9.61 23.43
C SER A 160 0.77 -8.31 23.44
N VAL A 161 1.85 -8.28 24.22
CA VAL A 161 2.77 -7.14 24.26
C VAL A 161 3.44 -6.94 22.90
N GLU A 162 3.70 -8.04 22.18
CA GLU A 162 4.24 -8.06 20.83
C GLU A 162 3.28 -7.42 19.83
N TYR A 163 1.98 -7.69 19.94
CA TYR A 163 0.95 -7.01 19.15
C TYR A 163 0.96 -5.51 19.41
N GLU A 164 0.92 -5.08 20.68
CA GLU A 164 0.88 -3.65 21.04
C GLU A 164 2.09 -2.89 20.49
N LYS A 165 3.30 -3.45 20.64
CA LYS A 165 4.53 -2.85 20.09
C LYS A 165 4.49 -2.76 18.57
N SER A 166 4.04 -3.82 17.91
CA SER A 166 3.96 -3.85 16.44
C SER A 166 2.90 -2.89 15.91
N ALA A 167 1.77 -2.77 16.61
CA ALA A 167 0.73 -1.79 16.30
C ALA A 167 1.27 -0.36 16.43
N HIS A 168 2.01 -0.05 17.50
CA HIS A 168 2.67 1.25 17.64
C HIS A 168 3.67 1.53 16.51
N THR A 169 4.47 0.54 16.10
CA THR A 169 5.38 0.69 14.95
C THR A 169 4.62 1.01 13.67
N LEU A 170 3.55 0.26 13.35
CA LEU A 170 2.75 0.55 12.15
C LEU A 170 2.00 1.89 12.25
N ASP A 171 1.49 2.25 13.42
CA ASP A 171 0.85 3.55 13.62
C ASP A 171 1.81 4.70 13.37
N HIS A 172 3.06 4.60 13.82
CA HIS A 172 4.10 5.58 13.51
C HIS A 172 4.30 5.69 11.98
N TYR A 173 4.55 4.58 11.29
CA TYR A 173 4.77 4.61 9.84
C TYR A 173 3.54 5.09 9.06
N ILE A 174 2.33 4.73 9.46
CA ILE A 174 1.09 5.13 8.78
C ILE A 174 0.79 6.61 9.03
N ASN A 175 0.76 7.03 10.29
CA ASN A 175 0.20 8.32 10.68
C ASN A 175 1.24 9.43 10.73
N GLU A 176 2.49 9.13 11.10
CA GLU A 176 3.53 10.13 11.29
C GLU A 176 4.48 10.24 10.10
N VAL A 177 4.67 9.13 9.36
CA VAL A 177 5.57 9.09 8.20
C VAL A 177 4.80 9.17 6.87
N THR A 178 3.84 8.27 6.67
CA THR A 178 3.13 8.12 5.39
C THR A 178 2.10 9.23 5.16
N ALA A 179 1.27 9.52 6.16
CA ALA A 179 0.19 10.48 6.02
C ALA A 179 0.67 11.89 5.60
N PRO A 180 1.73 12.48 6.20
CA PRO A 180 2.21 13.80 5.78
C PRO A 180 2.68 13.86 4.32
N LEU A 181 3.16 12.74 3.76
CA LEU A 181 3.61 12.66 2.37
C LEU A 181 2.47 12.39 1.39
N LEU A 182 1.52 11.53 1.75
CA LEU A 182 0.45 11.10 0.85
C LEU A 182 -0.82 11.94 0.94
N ASP A 183 -1.17 12.50 2.10
CA ASP A 183 -2.38 13.31 2.26
C ASP A 183 -2.45 14.50 1.27
N PRO A 184 -1.35 15.25 1.00
CA PRO A 184 -1.37 16.30 -0.03
C PRO A 184 -1.67 15.77 -1.43
N ILE A 185 -1.16 14.59 -1.79
CA ILE A 185 -1.37 13.95 -3.09
C ILE A 185 -2.83 13.49 -3.20
N VAL A 186 -3.36 12.84 -2.17
CA VAL A 186 -4.78 12.44 -2.10
C VAL A 186 -5.68 13.66 -2.23
N LYS A 187 -5.37 14.75 -1.52
CA LYS A 187 -6.12 16.00 -1.60
C LYS A 187 -6.09 16.60 -3.02
N ALA A 188 -4.94 16.62 -3.67
CA ALA A 188 -4.82 17.10 -5.04
C ALA A 188 -5.69 16.30 -6.01
N PHE A 189 -5.66 14.97 -5.93
CA PHE A 189 -6.51 14.12 -6.78
C PHE A 189 -8.00 14.27 -6.51
N ARG A 190 -8.41 14.49 -5.26
CA ARG A 190 -9.80 14.80 -4.92
C ARG A 190 -10.25 16.13 -5.52
N LEU A 191 -9.39 17.15 -5.49
CA LEU A 191 -9.67 18.44 -6.14
C LEU A 191 -9.80 18.31 -7.66
N GLU A 192 -8.95 17.51 -8.30
CA GLU A 192 -9.06 17.21 -9.74
C GLU A 192 -10.30 16.39 -10.12
N GLY A 193 -10.99 15.78 -9.15
CA GLY A 193 -12.10 14.87 -9.42
C GLY A 193 -11.65 13.54 -10.01
N ALA A 194 -10.52 13.01 -9.54
CA ALA A 194 -10.02 11.71 -9.97
C ALA A 194 -10.99 10.59 -9.54
N SER A 195 -11.74 10.05 -10.51
CA SER A 195 -12.83 9.09 -10.27
C SER A 195 -12.41 7.73 -9.68
N PHE A 196 -11.11 7.48 -9.60
CA PHE A 196 -10.55 6.27 -9.02
C PHE A 196 -10.19 6.42 -7.53
N PHE A 197 -10.35 7.60 -6.92
CA PHE A 197 -10.21 7.81 -5.48
C PHE A 197 -11.55 7.63 -4.77
N SER A 198 -11.52 7.10 -3.56
CA SER A 198 -12.69 6.70 -2.76
C SER A 198 -13.60 7.87 -2.38
N GLY A 199 -13.04 9.08 -2.31
CA GLY A 199 -13.77 10.32 -2.00
C GLY A 199 -14.38 11.05 -3.19
N PHE A 200 -14.44 10.45 -4.39
CA PHE A 200 -15.01 11.13 -5.56
C PHE A 200 -16.55 11.05 -5.59
N GLU A 201 -17.21 12.20 -5.50
CA GLU A 201 -18.68 12.31 -5.48
C GLU A 201 -19.29 12.66 -6.85
N GLY A 202 -18.63 12.26 -7.95
CA GLY A 202 -19.15 12.49 -9.30
C GLY A 202 -18.85 13.88 -9.90
N GLN A 203 -18.25 14.79 -9.12
CA GLN A 203 -17.88 16.13 -9.56
C GLN A 203 -16.57 16.60 -8.92
N SER A 204 -15.75 17.33 -9.69
CA SER A 204 -14.57 18.02 -9.16
C SER A 204 -15.01 19.34 -8.51
N PRO A 205 -14.64 19.62 -7.25
CA PRO A 205 -14.95 20.89 -6.60
C PRO A 205 -14.47 22.11 -7.41
N VAL A 206 -13.29 22.02 -8.02
CA VAL A 206 -12.70 23.09 -8.84
C VAL A 206 -13.51 23.30 -10.11
N VAL A 207 -13.97 22.22 -10.76
CA VAL A 207 -14.82 22.31 -11.94
C VAL A 207 -16.18 22.91 -11.57
N THR A 208 -16.79 22.46 -10.48
CA THR A 208 -18.07 22.99 -9.99
C THR A 208 -17.95 24.50 -9.72
N GLU A 209 -16.92 24.93 -8.99
CA GLU A 209 -16.68 26.36 -8.70
C GLU A 209 -16.46 27.18 -9.98
N ALA A 210 -15.68 26.67 -10.93
CA ALA A 210 -15.45 27.36 -12.21
C ALA A 210 -16.73 27.49 -13.04
N GLN A 211 -17.55 26.43 -13.09
CA GLN A 211 -18.83 26.44 -13.79
C GLN A 211 -19.81 27.43 -13.16
N GLU A 212 -19.91 27.45 -11.83
CA GLU A 212 -20.73 28.44 -11.11
C GLU A 212 -20.26 29.88 -11.37
N PHE A 213 -18.94 30.12 -11.38
CA PHE A 213 -18.39 31.43 -11.68
C PHE A 213 -18.76 31.91 -13.09
N VAL A 214 -18.64 31.04 -14.09
CA VAL A 214 -19.03 31.37 -15.47
C VAL A 214 -20.53 31.66 -15.57
N ALA A 215 -21.37 30.80 -14.97
CA ALA A 215 -22.83 30.96 -15.00
C ALA A 215 -23.28 32.29 -14.37
N ARG A 216 -22.76 32.66 -13.19
CA ARG A 216 -23.11 33.91 -12.50
C ARG A 216 -22.70 35.18 -13.26
N ASN A 217 -21.69 35.09 -14.13
CA ASN A 217 -21.23 36.22 -14.93
C ASN A 217 -21.88 36.27 -16.32
N ALA A 218 -22.44 35.16 -16.81
CA ALA A 218 -23.23 35.13 -18.04
C ALA A 218 -24.56 35.88 -17.87
N ASP A 219 -25.19 35.83 -16.70
CA ASP A 219 -26.46 36.53 -16.40
C ASP A 219 -26.30 38.07 -16.25
N LYS A 220 -25.07 38.59 -16.32
CA LYS A 220 -24.77 40.03 -16.15
C LYS A 220 -24.44 40.76 -17.46
N GLN A 221 -24.56 40.08 -18.60
CA GLN A 221 -24.38 40.65 -19.95
C GLN A 221 -25.71 40.75 -20.67
#